data_AF-A0A2V1BGW0-F1
#
_entry.id   AF-A0A2V1BGW0-F1
#
_cell.length_a   1.000
_cell.length_b   1.000
_cell.length_c   1.000
_cell.angle_alpha   90.00
_cell.angle_beta   90.00
_cell.angle_gamma   90.00
#
_symmetry.space_group_name_H-M   'P 1'
#
loop_
_entity.id
_entity.type
_entity.pdbx_description
1 polymer ?
#
loop_
_entity_poly.entity_id
_entity_poly.type
_entity_poly.pdbx_seq_one_letter_code
_entity_poly.pdbx_strand_id
1 'polypeptide(L)'
;MVRLRSHIQFRVSNLTQAQITPGQLLNSYWTIYFLSARNGHDYFVVGHIGESTHSNETARFVRVSLLDIHDKLYYGTTLLDGNATLSTDTFSFQSKQFQSYATTADQLSTMVSISSAENATFSLVSQPRGPNIYDAGSGHFFWGNDMTFEYASPECYVTGNITSQGQTIDVIPEKSMAWYDRQFGPGFGSSGWNLFIFYLENGVKSCIWHSSAVGEGPALRLATFLFPDGHHEVYPIADDIHPSTPFVSNQTGITYYGSHEINVIGIDASFQIGLPVLAGEMTNHESPTAGNTLFEGYSIVKGVFKGECVTGWGVSEQKSPL
;
A
#
# COMPACT_ATOMS: atom_id res chain seq x y z
N MET A 1 35.00 34.45 7.66
CA MET A 1 34.13 33.42 8.26
C MET A 1 32.72 33.63 7.70
N VAL A 2 32.39 32.97 6.58
CA VAL A 2 31.10 33.14 5.88
C VAL A 2 30.11 32.16 6.51
N ARG A 3 29.10 32.68 7.22
CA ARG A 3 27.97 31.87 7.71
C ARG A 3 27.01 31.63 6.54
N LEU A 4 27.09 30.45 5.93
CA LEU A 4 26.00 29.89 5.14
C LEU A 4 24.86 29.51 6.11
N ARG A 5 23.82 30.34 6.17
CA ARG A 5 22.53 29.95 6.76
C ARG A 5 21.70 29.28 5.67
N SER A 6 21.88 27.98 5.46
CA SER A 6 20.86 27.19 4.75
C SER A 6 19.59 27.20 5.59
N HIS A 7 18.59 27.95 5.13
CA HIS A 7 17.25 27.86 5.68
C HIS A 7 16.61 26.58 5.10
N ILE A 8 16.90 25.42 5.70
CA ILE A 8 16.04 24.26 5.54
C ILE A 8 14.81 24.55 6.40
N GLN A 9 13.85 25.23 5.78
CA GLN A 9 12.52 25.36 6.34
C GLN A 9 11.87 23.99 6.13
N PHE A 10 11.82 23.16 7.18
CA PHE A 10 10.98 21.96 7.21
C PHE A 10 9.53 22.44 7.05
N ARG A 11 9.06 22.48 5.81
CA ARG A 11 7.65 22.74 5.52
C ARG A 11 6.94 21.41 5.68
N VAL A 12 5.90 21.39 6.51
CA VAL A 12 4.91 20.31 6.50
C VAL A 12 4.53 20.05 5.04
N SER A 13 4.60 18.80 4.60
CA SER A 13 4.28 18.41 3.23
C SER A 13 2.88 18.92 2.87
N ASN A 14 2.78 19.72 1.81
CA ASN A 14 1.50 20.15 1.28
C ASN A 14 0.83 18.95 0.62
N LEU A 15 -0.08 18.30 1.36
CA LEU A 15 -0.70 17.05 0.92
C LEU A 15 -1.49 17.23 -0.38
N THR A 16 -2.12 18.39 -0.59
CA THR A 16 -2.79 18.71 -1.85
C THR A 16 -1.82 18.73 -3.03
N GLN A 17 -0.64 19.33 -2.87
CA GLN A 17 0.38 19.31 -3.92
C GLN A 17 1.01 17.92 -4.09
N ALA A 18 1.11 17.14 -3.02
CA ALA A 18 1.61 15.77 -3.10
C ALA A 18 0.72 14.88 -3.98
N GLN A 19 -0.57 15.21 -4.14
CA GLN A 19 -1.47 14.51 -5.07
C GLN A 19 -1.19 14.80 -6.56
N ILE A 20 -0.34 15.78 -6.87
CA ILE A 20 -0.12 16.25 -8.24
C ILE A 20 1.40 16.36 -8.48
N THR A 21 2.03 15.24 -8.81
CA THR A 21 3.49 15.17 -9.05
C THR A 21 3.80 14.54 -10.42
N PRO A 22 3.52 15.24 -11.53
CA PRO A 22 3.78 14.70 -12.86
C PRO A 22 5.28 14.50 -13.12
N GLY A 23 5.60 13.54 -13.97
CA GLY A 23 6.97 13.34 -14.50
C GLY A 23 7.97 12.74 -13.51
N GLN A 24 7.50 12.16 -12.39
CA GLN A 24 8.37 11.43 -11.47
C GLN A 24 8.75 10.07 -12.06
N LEU A 25 9.90 9.53 -11.65
CA LEU A 25 10.29 8.16 -12.00
C LEU A 25 9.26 7.16 -11.45
N LEU A 26 8.77 7.41 -10.25
CA LEU A 26 7.67 6.70 -9.64
C LEU A 26 6.61 7.68 -9.14
N ASN A 27 5.35 7.38 -9.44
CA ASN A 27 4.19 8.12 -8.99
C ASN A 27 3.06 7.12 -8.70
N SER A 28 2.83 6.84 -7.42
CA SER A 28 1.97 5.77 -6.91
C SER A 28 0.84 6.34 -6.05
N TYR A 29 -0.37 5.82 -6.29
CA TYR A 29 -1.59 6.06 -5.50
C TYR A 29 -2.15 4.69 -5.18
N TRP A 30 -2.02 4.28 -3.93
CA TRP A 30 -2.34 2.92 -3.52
C TRP A 30 -3.40 2.97 -2.43
N THR A 31 -4.50 2.23 -2.61
CA THR A 31 -5.55 2.14 -1.59
C THR A 31 -5.88 0.68 -1.36
N ILE A 32 -5.83 0.27 -0.10
CA ILE A 32 -6.32 -1.02 0.34
C ILE A 32 -7.56 -0.82 1.21
N TYR A 33 -8.48 -1.76 1.12
CA TYR A 33 -9.74 -1.71 1.82
C TYR A 33 -9.96 -3.00 2.60
N PHE A 34 -10.32 -2.86 3.86
CA PHE A 34 -10.79 -3.91 4.75
C PHE A 34 -12.28 -3.69 4.96
N LEU A 35 -13.11 -4.52 4.35
CA LEU A 35 -14.54 -4.25 4.23
C LEU A 35 -15.35 -5.33 4.91
N SER A 36 -16.29 -4.97 5.77
CA SER A 36 -17.42 -5.86 6.11
C SER A 36 -18.62 -5.46 5.25
N ALA A 37 -19.31 -6.43 4.66
CA ALA A 37 -20.41 -6.16 3.73
C ALA A 37 -21.76 -6.73 4.20
N ARG A 38 -22.86 -6.27 3.60
CA ARG A 38 -24.24 -6.61 4.01
C ARG A 38 -24.61 -8.08 3.88
N ASN A 39 -23.88 -8.85 3.09
CA ASN A 39 -24.03 -10.31 3.01
C ASN A 39 -23.38 -11.05 4.19
N GLY A 40 -22.74 -10.35 5.12
CA GLY A 40 -22.10 -10.93 6.31
C GLY A 40 -20.68 -11.45 6.06
N HIS A 41 -20.09 -11.19 4.89
CA HIS A 41 -18.73 -11.54 4.56
C HIS A 41 -17.79 -10.34 4.78
N ASP A 42 -16.51 -10.66 5.01
CA ASP A 42 -15.43 -9.69 5.02
C ASP A 42 -14.60 -9.81 3.74
N TYR A 43 -14.13 -8.67 3.25
CA TYR A 43 -13.41 -8.55 2.00
C TYR A 43 -12.12 -7.75 2.18
N PHE A 44 -11.11 -8.13 1.39
CA PHE A 44 -9.90 -7.34 1.20
C PHE A 44 -9.82 -6.92 -0.27
N VAL A 45 -9.73 -5.62 -0.52
CA VAL A 45 -9.75 -5.05 -1.88
C VAL A 45 -8.52 -4.16 -2.06
N VAL A 46 -7.91 -4.21 -3.24
CA VAL A 46 -6.80 -3.34 -3.61
C VAL A 46 -7.20 -2.52 -4.83
N GLY A 47 -6.91 -1.23 -4.80
CA GLY A 47 -6.87 -0.34 -5.95
C GLY A 47 -5.54 0.40 -5.99
N HIS A 48 -4.72 0.10 -7.00
CA HIS A 48 -3.39 0.69 -7.18
C HIS A 48 -3.30 1.37 -8.54
N ILE A 49 -2.88 2.63 -8.56
CA ILE A 49 -2.42 3.33 -9.76
C ILE A 49 -0.93 3.54 -9.62
N GLY A 50 -0.19 3.19 -10.66
CA GLY A 50 1.20 3.60 -10.79
C GLY A 50 1.50 4.21 -12.14
N GLU A 51 2.34 5.22 -12.10
CA GLU A 51 2.97 5.83 -13.26
C GLU A 51 4.48 5.78 -13.05
N SER A 52 5.20 5.32 -14.08
CA SER A 52 6.65 5.34 -14.10
C SER A 52 7.15 6.00 -15.37
N THR A 53 8.03 6.98 -15.22
CA THR A 53 8.60 7.72 -16.35
C THR A 53 10.08 7.42 -16.50
N HIS A 54 10.46 6.79 -17.61
CA HIS A 54 11.85 6.47 -17.93
C HIS A 54 12.18 6.92 -19.36
N SER A 55 13.30 7.62 -19.55
CA SER A 55 13.77 8.05 -20.88
C SER A 55 12.72 8.79 -21.74
N ASN A 56 11.90 9.63 -21.11
CA ASN A 56 10.76 10.38 -21.70
C ASN A 56 9.55 9.53 -22.11
N GLU A 57 9.52 8.25 -21.76
CA GLU A 57 8.34 7.39 -21.90
C GLU A 57 7.68 7.19 -20.55
N THR A 58 6.36 7.40 -20.51
CA THR A 58 5.56 7.22 -19.29
C THR A 58 4.71 5.97 -19.44
N ALA A 59 4.98 4.97 -18.60
CA ALA A 59 4.15 3.78 -18.48
C ALA A 59 3.17 3.95 -17.32
N ARG A 60 1.90 3.65 -17.57
CA ARG A 60 0.85 3.64 -16.56
C ARG A 60 0.31 2.24 -16.38
N PHE A 61 0.07 1.86 -15.14
CA PHE A 61 -0.51 0.59 -14.80
C PHE A 61 -1.55 0.76 -13.71
N VAL A 62 -2.48 -0.18 -13.67
CA VAL A 62 -3.44 -0.35 -12.60
C VAL A 62 -3.29 -1.73 -12.03
N ARG A 63 -3.33 -1.88 -10.71
CA ARG A 63 -3.54 -3.17 -10.08
C ARG A 63 -4.84 -3.13 -9.30
N VAL A 64 -5.65 -4.17 -9.46
CA VAL A 64 -6.89 -4.32 -8.72
C VAL A 64 -7.02 -5.75 -8.25
N SER A 65 -7.52 -5.93 -7.03
CA SER A 65 -7.88 -7.24 -6.52
C SER A 65 -9.09 -7.18 -5.61
N LEU A 66 -9.74 -8.32 -5.45
CA LEU A 66 -10.82 -8.54 -4.51
C LEU A 66 -10.65 -9.96 -3.94
N LEU A 67 -10.55 -10.04 -2.62
CA LEU A 67 -10.57 -11.27 -1.84
C LEU A 67 -11.87 -11.29 -1.03
N ASP A 68 -12.71 -12.31 -1.23
CA ASP A 68 -13.70 -12.71 -0.25
C ASP A 68 -12.99 -13.57 0.81
N ILE A 69 -12.83 -13.04 2.02
CA ILE A 69 -12.07 -13.69 3.09
C ILE A 69 -12.83 -14.92 3.60
N HIS A 70 -14.16 -14.85 3.60
CA HIS A 70 -15.03 -15.92 4.10
C HIS A 70 -14.97 -17.14 3.18
N ASP A 71 -15.23 -16.93 1.89
CA ASP A 71 -15.25 -18.00 0.88
C ASP A 71 -13.86 -18.35 0.35
N LYS A 72 -12.84 -17.55 0.69
CA LYS A 72 -11.45 -17.66 0.20
C LYS A 72 -11.35 -17.57 -1.31
N LEU A 73 -12.23 -16.76 -1.91
CA LEU A 73 -12.26 -16.52 -3.35
C LEU A 73 -11.47 -15.26 -3.67
N TYR A 74 -10.43 -15.40 -4.48
CA TYR A 74 -9.53 -14.32 -4.84
C TYR A 74 -9.51 -14.08 -6.34
N TYR A 75 -9.51 -12.81 -6.72
CA TYR A 75 -9.15 -12.35 -8.06
C TYR A 75 -8.21 -11.15 -7.96
N GLY A 76 -7.19 -11.11 -8.82
CA GLY A 76 -6.24 -10.01 -8.90
C GLY A 76 -5.65 -9.89 -10.30
N THR A 77 -5.54 -8.66 -10.80
CA THR A 77 -5.00 -8.38 -12.14
C THR A 77 -4.20 -7.09 -12.17
N THR A 78 -3.17 -7.06 -13.02
CA THR A 78 -2.47 -5.84 -13.45
C THR A 78 -2.91 -5.49 -14.86
N LEU A 79 -3.52 -4.31 -15.00
CA LEU A 79 -3.98 -3.77 -16.28
C LEU A 79 -2.95 -2.77 -16.81
N LEU A 80 -2.54 -2.97 -18.06
CA LEU A 80 -1.70 -2.05 -18.81
C LEU A 80 -2.59 -1.35 -19.84
N ASP A 81 -2.85 -0.07 -19.62
CA ASP A 81 -3.70 0.73 -20.52
C ASP A 81 -2.90 1.93 -21.03
N GLY A 82 -2.46 1.84 -22.30
CA GLY A 82 -1.74 2.92 -22.96
C GLY A 82 -2.56 4.19 -23.15
N ASN A 83 -3.89 4.12 -23.02
CA ASN A 83 -4.78 5.28 -23.07
C ASN A 83 -5.13 5.81 -21.67
N ALA A 84 -4.59 5.21 -20.61
CA ALA A 84 -4.81 5.72 -19.27
C ALA A 84 -4.26 7.14 -19.14
N THR A 85 -5.03 7.99 -18.46
CA THR A 85 -4.69 9.39 -18.23
C THR A 85 -4.59 9.65 -16.73
N LEU A 86 -3.60 10.46 -16.35
CA LEU A 86 -3.48 11.05 -15.02
C LEU A 86 -3.43 12.57 -15.21
N SER A 87 -4.35 13.28 -14.56
CA SER A 87 -4.41 14.74 -14.60
C SER A 87 -3.16 15.37 -13.98
N THR A 88 -2.71 16.48 -14.55
CA THR A 88 -1.59 17.27 -14.03
C THR A 88 -2.04 18.44 -13.14
N ASP A 89 -3.35 18.62 -12.97
CA ASP A 89 -3.94 19.77 -12.26
C ASP A 89 -4.80 19.33 -11.06
N THR A 90 -5.23 18.07 -11.04
CA THR A 90 -6.10 17.47 -10.02
C THR A 90 -5.72 16.01 -9.83
N PHE A 91 -6.07 15.42 -8.69
CA PHE A 91 -6.06 13.98 -8.56
C PHE A 91 -7.23 13.39 -9.34
N SER A 92 -6.95 12.98 -10.58
CA SER A 92 -7.91 12.29 -11.44
C SER A 92 -7.17 11.37 -12.39
N PHE A 93 -7.30 10.07 -12.14
CA PHE A 93 -6.83 8.99 -12.99
C PHE A 93 -8.01 8.30 -13.67
N GLN A 94 -7.86 7.99 -14.95
CA GLN A 94 -8.86 7.24 -15.72
C GLN A 94 -8.18 6.23 -16.64
N SER A 95 -8.65 4.99 -16.62
CA SER A 95 -8.38 3.94 -17.59
C SER A 95 -9.69 3.26 -17.99
N LYS A 96 -9.62 2.32 -18.94
CA LYS A 96 -10.80 1.58 -19.43
C LYS A 96 -11.58 0.88 -18.31
N GLN A 97 -10.90 0.33 -17.31
CA GLN A 97 -11.51 -0.51 -16.28
C GLN A 97 -11.30 0.00 -14.85
N PHE A 98 -10.63 1.15 -14.69
CA PHE A 98 -10.39 1.72 -13.38
C PHE A 98 -10.37 3.25 -13.40
N GLN A 99 -10.90 3.86 -12.36
CA GLN A 99 -10.82 5.29 -12.13
C GLN A 99 -10.47 5.53 -10.67
N SER A 100 -9.62 6.53 -10.41
CA SER A 100 -9.48 7.06 -9.06
C SER A 100 -9.33 8.56 -9.10
N TYR A 101 -10.09 9.28 -8.30
CA TYR A 101 -10.08 10.74 -8.31
C TYR A 101 -10.53 11.32 -6.99
N ALA A 102 -10.16 12.57 -6.74
CA ALA A 102 -10.69 13.36 -5.63
C ALA A 102 -11.91 14.16 -6.07
N THR A 103 -12.87 14.33 -5.16
CA THR A 103 -14.05 15.20 -5.36
C THR A 103 -13.97 16.51 -4.58
N THR A 104 -12.96 16.64 -3.71
CA THR A 104 -12.73 17.83 -2.88
C THR A 104 -11.58 18.68 -3.44
N ALA A 105 -11.63 19.99 -3.19
CA ALA A 105 -10.65 20.95 -3.71
C ALA A 105 -9.22 20.67 -3.21
N ASP A 106 -9.08 20.10 -2.02
CA ASP A 106 -7.80 19.72 -1.41
C ASP A 106 -7.20 18.43 -1.97
N GLN A 107 -7.88 17.79 -2.93
CA GLN A 107 -7.48 16.56 -3.61
C GLN A 107 -7.36 15.31 -2.72
N LEU A 108 -7.80 15.36 -1.45
CA LEU A 108 -7.56 14.27 -0.49
C LEU A 108 -8.76 13.95 0.40
N SER A 109 -9.54 14.94 0.83
CA SER A 109 -10.62 14.74 1.83
C SER A 109 -11.73 13.80 1.36
N THR A 110 -11.93 13.64 0.06
CA THR A 110 -12.83 12.60 -0.47
C THR A 110 -12.27 12.06 -1.77
N MET A 111 -11.84 10.81 -1.73
CA MET A 111 -11.31 10.06 -2.87
C MET A 111 -12.30 8.99 -3.28
N VAL A 112 -12.42 8.76 -4.58
CA VAL A 112 -13.30 7.75 -5.17
C VAL A 112 -12.43 6.79 -5.96
N SER A 113 -12.63 5.49 -5.79
CA SER A 113 -12.04 4.45 -6.63
C SER A 113 -13.14 3.57 -7.22
N ILE A 114 -13.11 3.40 -8.54
CA ILE A 114 -14.09 2.61 -9.29
C ILE A 114 -13.34 1.59 -10.13
N SER A 115 -13.65 0.31 -9.96
CA SER A 115 -13.15 -0.77 -10.79
C SER A 115 -14.31 -1.46 -11.51
N SER A 116 -14.15 -1.70 -12.81
CA SER A 116 -15.00 -2.56 -13.61
C SER A 116 -14.25 -3.79 -14.13
N ALA A 117 -13.11 -4.12 -13.52
CA ALA A 117 -12.44 -5.39 -13.76
C ALA A 117 -13.36 -6.55 -13.36
N GLU A 118 -13.46 -7.56 -14.22
CA GLU A 118 -14.25 -8.76 -13.95
C GLU A 118 -13.76 -9.41 -12.65
N ASN A 119 -14.67 -9.86 -11.79
CA ASN A 119 -14.40 -10.45 -10.47
C ASN A 119 -13.69 -9.55 -9.44
N ALA A 120 -13.35 -8.30 -9.77
CA ALA A 120 -12.90 -7.26 -8.84
C ALA A 120 -13.59 -5.92 -9.15
N THR A 121 -14.93 -5.95 -9.27
CA THR A 121 -15.74 -4.76 -9.52
C THR A 121 -16.12 -4.10 -8.20
N PHE A 122 -15.93 -2.78 -8.10
CA PHE A 122 -16.29 -2.01 -6.91
C PHE A 122 -16.45 -0.52 -7.25
N SER A 123 -17.18 0.19 -6.40
CA SER A 123 -17.28 1.64 -6.39
C SER A 123 -17.23 2.09 -4.95
N LEU A 124 -16.07 2.61 -4.53
CA LEU A 124 -15.76 2.91 -3.14
C LEU A 124 -15.36 4.38 -2.99
N VAL A 125 -15.79 4.99 -1.90
CA VAL A 125 -15.42 6.34 -1.48
C VAL A 125 -14.64 6.25 -0.18
N SER A 126 -13.46 6.85 -0.16
CA SER A 126 -12.55 6.91 1.00
C SER A 126 -12.43 8.34 1.51
N GLN A 127 -12.57 8.52 2.82
CA GLN A 127 -12.42 9.81 3.49
C GLN A 127 -11.48 9.68 4.69
N PRO A 128 -10.25 10.23 4.64
CA PRO A 128 -9.34 10.24 5.77
C PRO A 128 -9.99 10.86 7.03
N ARG A 129 -9.90 10.17 8.18
CA ARG A 129 -10.45 10.64 9.47
C ARG A 129 -9.44 10.69 10.61
N GLY A 130 -8.27 10.10 10.42
CA GLY A 130 -7.22 10.02 11.43
C GLY A 130 -5.98 10.84 11.09
N PRO A 131 -4.98 10.84 11.99
CA PRO A 131 -3.66 11.37 11.68
C PRO A 131 -3.01 10.59 10.53
N ASN A 132 -2.24 11.30 9.71
CA ASN A 132 -1.44 10.68 8.66
C ASN A 132 -0.20 10.02 9.26
N ILE A 133 0.32 9.00 8.58
CA ILE A 133 1.65 8.46 8.80
C ILE A 133 2.61 9.09 7.78
N TYR A 134 3.75 9.56 8.27
CA TYR A 134 4.85 10.03 7.43
C TYR A 134 5.96 9.01 7.56
N ASP A 135 6.19 8.23 6.51
CA ASP A 135 7.14 7.11 6.59
C ASP A 135 8.57 7.57 6.88
N ALA A 136 9.30 6.79 7.66
CA ALA A 136 10.56 7.18 8.29
C ALA A 136 10.45 8.45 9.16
N GLY A 137 9.24 8.77 9.65
CA GLY A 137 8.92 9.87 10.55
C GLY A 137 8.86 11.26 9.91
N SER A 138 9.36 11.38 8.67
CA SER A 138 9.35 12.65 7.92
C SER A 138 8.58 12.57 6.61
N GLY A 139 8.36 11.36 6.09
CA GLY A 139 7.78 11.11 4.78
C GLY A 139 8.81 11.19 3.65
N HIS A 140 10.10 11.11 3.99
CA HIS A 140 11.20 11.10 3.04
C HIS A 140 12.24 10.07 3.50
N PHE A 141 12.61 9.14 2.64
CA PHE A 141 13.64 8.15 2.93
C PHE A 141 14.30 7.67 1.66
N PHE A 142 15.47 7.04 1.79
CA PHE A 142 16.14 6.43 0.66
C PHE A 142 15.49 5.07 0.37
N TRP A 143 15.05 4.85 -0.86
CA TRP A 143 14.47 3.57 -1.27
C TRP A 143 15.05 3.13 -2.61
N GLY A 144 15.73 1.99 -2.59
CA GLY A 144 16.45 1.50 -3.74
C GLY A 144 17.62 2.40 -4.09
N ASN A 145 17.50 3.16 -5.17
CA ASN A 145 18.57 3.94 -5.79
C ASN A 145 18.55 5.45 -5.48
N ASP A 146 17.48 5.98 -4.89
CA ASP A 146 17.36 7.42 -4.61
C ASP A 146 16.32 7.69 -3.51
N MET A 147 16.07 8.97 -3.22
CA MET A 147 15.04 9.44 -2.31
C MET A 147 13.62 9.14 -2.83
N THR A 148 12.77 8.64 -1.94
CA THR A 148 11.32 8.54 -2.12
C THR A 148 10.61 9.44 -1.11
N PHE A 149 9.40 9.85 -1.47
CA PHE A 149 8.50 10.64 -0.64
C PHE A 149 7.21 9.86 -0.44
N GLU A 150 6.77 9.71 0.81
CA GLU A 150 5.62 8.89 1.13
C GLU A 150 4.87 9.37 2.35
N TYR A 151 3.55 9.33 2.26
CA TYR A 151 2.67 9.42 3.42
C TYR A 151 1.46 8.53 3.22
N ALA A 152 0.85 8.12 4.33
CA ALA A 152 -0.45 7.44 4.32
C ALA A 152 -1.52 8.17 5.10
N SER A 153 -2.76 7.93 4.69
CA SER A 153 -3.97 8.12 5.48
C SER A 153 -4.48 6.75 5.93
N PRO A 154 -4.10 6.27 7.13
CA PRO A 154 -4.38 4.91 7.57
C PRO A 154 -5.82 4.69 8.01
N GLU A 155 -6.55 5.74 8.40
CA GLU A 155 -7.92 5.62 8.90
C GLU A 155 -8.89 6.31 7.95
N CYS A 156 -9.12 5.71 6.78
CA CYS A 156 -10.13 6.20 5.86
C CYS A 156 -11.48 5.55 6.15
N TYR A 157 -12.51 6.37 6.35
CA TYR A 157 -13.89 5.91 6.36
C TYR A 157 -14.33 5.56 4.95
N VAL A 158 -14.99 4.40 4.79
CA VAL A 158 -15.30 3.84 3.48
C VAL A 158 -16.81 3.69 3.30
N THR A 159 -17.33 4.13 2.16
CA THR A 159 -18.69 3.82 1.71
C THR A 159 -18.69 3.30 0.28
N GLY A 160 -19.81 2.71 -0.15
CA GLY A 160 -19.99 2.23 -1.51
C GLY A 160 -20.36 0.76 -1.56
N ASN A 161 -20.00 0.11 -2.65
CA ASN A 161 -20.33 -1.29 -2.90
C ASN A 161 -19.22 -2.02 -3.63
N ILE A 162 -19.28 -3.34 -3.53
CA ILE A 162 -18.48 -4.30 -4.30
C ILE A 162 -19.43 -5.21 -5.08
N THR A 163 -18.92 -5.88 -6.10
CA THR A 163 -19.63 -7.00 -6.74
C THR A 163 -18.84 -8.27 -6.52
N SER A 164 -19.45 -9.23 -5.79
CA SER A 164 -18.90 -10.56 -5.57
C SER A 164 -19.90 -11.60 -6.06
N GLN A 165 -19.42 -12.62 -6.78
CA GLN A 165 -20.25 -13.72 -7.31
C GLN A 165 -21.49 -13.23 -8.08
N GLY A 166 -21.35 -12.14 -8.84
CA GLY A 166 -22.42 -11.55 -9.65
C GLY A 166 -23.45 -10.72 -8.88
N GLN A 167 -23.27 -10.50 -7.57
CA GLN A 167 -24.15 -9.67 -6.74
C GLN A 167 -23.45 -8.40 -6.30
N THR A 168 -24.10 -7.26 -6.48
CA THR A 168 -23.66 -5.99 -5.88
C THR A 168 -24.07 -5.97 -4.42
N ILE A 169 -23.10 -5.74 -3.53
CA ILE A 169 -23.25 -5.83 -2.09
C ILE A 169 -22.75 -4.52 -1.48
N ASP A 170 -23.59 -3.89 -0.66
CA ASP A 170 -23.21 -2.67 0.05
C ASP A 170 -22.20 -2.97 1.16
N VAL A 171 -21.21 -2.09 1.27
CA VAL A 171 -20.26 -2.05 2.39
C VAL A 171 -20.98 -1.56 3.65
N ILE A 172 -20.57 -2.06 4.82
CA ILE A 172 -20.98 -1.56 6.15
C ILE A 172 -19.91 -0.57 6.62
N PRO A 173 -20.14 0.74 6.52
CA PRO A 173 -19.08 1.73 6.75
C PRO A 173 -18.49 1.69 8.17
N GLU A 174 -19.31 1.43 9.18
CA GLU A 174 -18.89 1.41 10.59
C GLU A 174 -18.01 0.20 10.96
N LYS A 175 -17.91 -0.77 10.05
CA LYS A 175 -17.09 -1.98 10.19
C LYS A 175 -16.01 -2.08 9.12
N SER A 176 -15.83 -1.02 8.34
CA SER A 176 -14.93 -1.00 7.20
C SER A 176 -13.92 0.13 7.34
N MET A 177 -12.76 -0.07 6.75
CA MET A 177 -11.66 0.89 6.79
C MET A 177 -10.82 0.78 5.53
N ALA A 178 -10.19 1.87 5.14
CA ALA A 178 -9.17 1.87 4.11
C ALA A 178 -7.87 2.52 4.59
N TRP A 179 -6.77 2.07 4.00
CA TRP A 179 -5.48 2.71 4.06
C TRP A 179 -5.18 3.27 2.68
N TYR A 180 -4.80 4.54 2.62
CA TYR A 180 -4.39 5.20 1.40
C TYR A 180 -2.93 5.62 1.50
N ASP A 181 -2.10 5.15 0.58
CA ASP A 181 -0.70 5.56 0.42
C ASP A 181 -0.50 6.42 -0.82
N ARG A 182 0.34 7.43 -0.63
CA ARG A 182 0.81 8.31 -1.68
C ARG A 182 2.33 8.28 -1.69
N GLN A 183 2.91 7.67 -2.73
CA GLN A 183 4.36 7.54 -2.87
C GLN A 183 4.86 8.10 -4.21
N PHE A 184 5.90 8.91 -4.19
CA PHE A 184 6.49 9.47 -5.41
C PHE A 184 7.97 9.80 -5.26
N GLY A 185 8.67 9.94 -6.38
CA GLY A 185 10.04 10.42 -6.41
C GLY A 185 10.93 9.61 -7.35
N PRO A 186 12.25 9.86 -7.29
CA PRO A 186 13.26 9.12 -8.04
C PRO A 186 13.62 7.76 -7.43
N GLY A 187 13.29 7.50 -6.16
CA GLY A 187 13.59 6.23 -5.49
C GLY A 187 12.78 5.06 -6.07
N PHE A 188 13.45 3.94 -6.33
CA PHE A 188 12.82 2.73 -6.86
C PHE A 188 13.50 1.44 -6.39
N GLY A 189 12.77 0.61 -5.65
CA GLY A 189 13.21 -0.69 -5.13
C GLY A 189 13.23 -1.82 -6.18
N SER A 190 14.07 -1.71 -7.21
CA SER A 190 14.14 -2.72 -8.30
C SER A 190 14.61 -4.11 -7.88
N SER A 191 15.27 -4.23 -6.72
CA SER A 191 15.68 -5.50 -6.09
C SER A 191 14.64 -6.03 -5.10
N GLY A 192 13.38 -5.58 -5.25
CA GLY A 192 12.21 -6.01 -4.49
C GLY A 192 12.15 -5.54 -3.05
N TRP A 193 11.01 -5.82 -2.45
CA TRP A 193 10.67 -5.41 -1.10
C TRP A 193 9.60 -6.31 -0.49
N ASN A 194 9.54 -6.28 0.83
CA ASN A 194 8.35 -6.59 1.60
C ASN A 194 7.90 -5.31 2.29
N LEU A 195 6.60 -5.05 2.22
CA LEU A 195 5.95 -3.99 2.98
C LEU A 195 4.89 -4.63 3.87
N PHE A 196 4.84 -4.19 5.12
CA PHE A 196 3.84 -4.65 6.06
C PHE A 196 3.15 -3.48 6.75
N ILE A 197 1.83 -3.45 6.62
CA ILE A 197 0.99 -2.43 7.22
C ILE A 197 -0.01 -3.11 8.13
N PHE A 198 -0.08 -2.68 9.39
CA PHE A 198 -0.95 -3.29 10.40
C PHE A 198 -1.79 -2.26 11.14
N TYR A 199 -2.97 -2.71 11.54
CA TYR A 199 -3.80 -2.13 12.59
C TYR A 199 -3.74 -3.06 13.79
N LEU A 200 -3.12 -2.59 14.86
CA LEU A 200 -3.11 -3.31 16.14
C LEU A 200 -4.35 -2.93 16.95
N GLU A 201 -4.91 -3.90 17.68
CA GLU A 201 -6.12 -3.70 18.50
C GLU A 201 -5.97 -2.63 19.59
N ASN A 202 -4.73 -2.34 20.01
CA ASN A 202 -4.43 -1.24 20.93
C ASN A 202 -4.47 0.14 20.26
N GLY A 203 -4.82 0.21 18.97
CA GLY A 203 -4.94 1.43 18.19
C GLY A 203 -3.63 1.93 17.58
N VAL A 204 -2.52 1.21 17.70
CA VAL A 204 -1.28 1.54 16.98
C VAL A 204 -1.41 1.07 15.53
N LYS A 205 -0.89 1.87 14.59
CA LYS A 205 -0.75 1.49 13.19
C LYS A 205 0.73 1.42 12.82
N SER A 206 1.08 0.55 11.88
CA SER A 206 2.46 0.43 11.41
C SER A 206 2.58 0.55 9.90
N CYS A 207 3.73 1.04 9.45
CA CYS A 207 4.24 0.86 8.11
C CYS A 207 5.68 0.35 8.21
N ILE A 208 5.93 -0.89 7.78
CA ILE A 208 7.20 -1.59 7.97
C ILE A 208 7.79 -1.96 6.61
N TRP A 209 8.96 -1.40 6.32
CA TRP A 209 9.68 -1.62 5.09
C TRP A 209 10.88 -2.55 5.26
N HIS A 210 10.99 -3.52 4.36
CA HIS A 210 12.15 -4.38 4.19
C HIS A 210 12.48 -4.50 2.70
N SER A 211 13.47 -3.75 2.19
CA SER A 211 13.88 -3.81 0.78
C SER A 211 15.37 -4.02 0.60
N SER A 212 15.77 -4.86 -0.36
CA SER A 212 17.19 -5.07 -0.66
C SER A 212 17.85 -3.79 -1.18
N ALA A 213 19.17 -3.71 -1.03
CA ALA A 213 19.97 -2.63 -1.60
C ALA A 213 19.88 -2.65 -3.14
N VAL A 214 19.91 -1.48 -3.77
CA VAL A 214 19.91 -1.34 -5.24
C VAL A 214 21.12 -0.50 -5.66
N GLY A 215 22.07 -1.11 -6.37
CA GLY A 215 23.30 -0.42 -6.78
C GLY A 215 24.11 0.08 -5.57
N GLU A 216 24.37 1.38 -5.51
CA GLU A 216 25.05 2.04 -4.39
C GLU A 216 24.09 2.47 -3.27
N GLY A 217 22.78 2.34 -3.46
CA GLY A 217 21.79 2.71 -2.47
C GLY A 217 21.65 1.69 -1.34
N PRO A 218 21.39 2.13 -0.08
CA PRO A 218 21.26 1.24 1.06
C PRO A 218 20.02 0.34 0.97
N ALA A 219 20.08 -0.79 1.69
CA ALA A 219 18.89 -1.54 2.04
C ALA A 219 17.99 -0.73 2.98
N LEU A 220 16.68 -0.88 2.86
CA LEU A 220 15.69 -0.23 3.74
C LEU A 220 15.20 -1.22 4.78
N ARG A 221 15.36 -0.89 6.06
CA ARG A 221 14.95 -1.72 7.21
C ARG A 221 14.38 -0.81 8.30
N LEU A 222 13.09 -0.48 8.20
CA LEU A 222 12.46 0.42 9.18
C LEU A 222 11.02 0.03 9.47
N ALA A 223 10.57 0.41 10.65
CA ALA A 223 9.18 0.43 11.06
C ALA A 223 8.81 1.84 11.52
N THR A 224 7.78 2.42 10.91
CA THR A 224 7.11 3.63 11.41
C THR A 224 5.86 3.19 12.17
N PHE A 225 5.71 3.62 13.42
CA PHE A 225 4.49 3.41 14.20
C PHE A 225 3.76 4.74 14.40
N LEU A 226 2.45 4.73 14.15
CA LEU A 226 1.53 5.82 14.43
C LEU A 226 0.68 5.46 15.66
N PHE A 227 0.75 6.30 16.67
CA PHE A 227 0.02 6.12 17.93
C PHE A 227 -1.36 6.78 17.90
N PRO A 228 -2.31 6.35 18.75
CA PRO A 228 -3.65 6.92 18.81
C PRO A 228 -3.73 8.44 19.06
N ASP A 229 -2.72 9.04 19.68
CA ASP A 229 -2.62 10.48 19.93
C ASP A 229 -2.00 11.26 18.76
N GLY A 230 -1.62 10.57 17.68
CA GLY A 230 -1.11 11.14 16.45
C GLY A 230 0.41 11.30 16.35
N HIS A 231 1.19 10.92 17.37
CA HIS A 231 2.65 10.95 17.25
C HIS A 231 3.20 9.74 16.48
N HIS A 232 4.39 9.91 15.92
CA HIS A 232 5.14 8.85 15.25
C HIS A 232 6.37 8.44 16.05
N GLU A 233 6.68 7.15 16.02
CA GLU A 233 7.99 6.63 16.39
C GLU A 233 8.56 5.81 15.23
N VAL A 234 9.88 5.86 15.04
CA VAL A 234 10.57 5.15 13.96
C VAL A 234 11.67 4.30 14.57
N TYR A 235 11.70 3.03 14.18
CA TYR A 235 12.68 2.07 14.67
C TYR A 235 13.28 1.28 13.51
N PRO A 236 14.56 0.87 13.61
CA PRO A 236 15.09 -0.15 12.71
C PRO A 236 14.43 -1.49 12.97
N ILE A 237 14.35 -2.34 11.95
CA ILE A 237 13.98 -3.75 12.10
C ILE A 237 15.20 -4.64 11.90
N ALA A 238 15.13 -5.89 12.38
CA ALA A 238 16.14 -6.90 12.09
C ALA A 238 16.28 -7.16 10.58
N ASP A 239 17.48 -7.59 10.17
CA ASP A 239 17.77 -7.89 8.76
C ASP A 239 16.98 -9.09 8.24
N ASP A 240 16.75 -10.10 9.10
CA ASP A 240 15.96 -11.28 8.76
C ASP A 240 14.51 -11.09 9.22
N ILE A 241 13.58 -11.33 8.30
CA ILE A 241 12.12 -11.29 8.53
C ILE A 241 11.51 -12.69 8.57
N HIS A 242 12.36 -13.72 8.67
CA HIS A 242 12.04 -15.13 8.88
C HIS A 242 10.84 -15.62 8.03
N PRO A 243 10.91 -15.48 6.70
CA PRO A 243 9.82 -15.90 5.83
C PRO A 243 9.59 -17.41 5.93
N SER A 244 8.32 -17.82 5.97
CA SER A 244 7.93 -19.23 6.07
C SER A 244 6.59 -19.48 5.37
N THR A 245 6.18 -20.75 5.28
CA THR A 245 5.00 -21.19 4.51
C THR A 245 5.09 -20.76 3.04
N PRO A 246 6.10 -21.24 2.29
CA PRO A 246 6.24 -20.89 0.89
C PRO A 246 5.08 -21.44 0.06
N PHE A 247 4.62 -20.68 -0.93
CA PHE A 247 3.69 -21.13 -1.95
C PHE A 247 4.06 -20.51 -3.30
N VAL A 248 3.81 -21.26 -4.39
CA VAL A 248 4.21 -20.87 -5.74
C VAL A 248 2.98 -20.40 -6.50
N SER A 249 3.06 -19.24 -7.15
CA SER A 249 2.02 -18.79 -8.06
C SER A 249 1.91 -19.71 -9.26
N ASN A 250 0.68 -20.14 -9.55
CA ASN A 250 0.37 -20.86 -10.78
C ASN A 250 0.41 -19.96 -12.03
N GLN A 251 0.36 -18.64 -11.88
CA GLN A 251 0.34 -17.69 -13.01
C GLN A 251 1.74 -17.25 -13.42
N THR A 252 2.61 -16.96 -12.44
CA THR A 252 3.95 -16.38 -12.70
C THR A 252 5.10 -17.31 -12.35
N GLY A 253 4.85 -18.36 -11.56
CA GLY A 253 5.90 -19.21 -10.98
C GLY A 253 6.68 -18.55 -9.85
N ILE A 254 6.32 -17.33 -9.42
CA ILE A 254 6.97 -16.64 -8.30
C ILE A 254 6.63 -17.38 -7.00
N THR A 255 7.63 -17.52 -6.12
CA THR A 255 7.41 -18.03 -4.76
C THR A 255 7.14 -16.86 -3.82
N TYR A 256 6.02 -16.94 -3.12
CA TYR A 256 5.62 -16.03 -2.04
C TYR A 256 5.64 -16.77 -0.71
N TYR A 257 5.64 -16.01 0.38
CA TYR A 257 5.64 -16.56 1.73
C TYR A 257 4.36 -16.17 2.47
N GLY A 258 3.66 -17.18 2.98
CA GLY A 258 2.40 -17.00 3.70
C GLY A 258 2.59 -16.51 5.14
N SER A 259 3.84 -16.46 5.63
CA SER A 259 4.12 -16.04 7.00
C SER A 259 5.49 -15.38 7.13
N HIS A 260 5.60 -14.42 8.05
CA HIS A 260 6.83 -13.72 8.40
C HIS A 260 6.93 -13.52 9.92
N GLU A 261 8.14 -13.42 10.45
CA GLU A 261 8.40 -12.94 11.81
C GLU A 261 9.32 -11.72 11.75
N ILE A 262 8.84 -10.58 12.28
CA ILE A 262 9.59 -9.32 12.27
C ILE A 262 9.95 -8.94 13.69
N ASN A 263 11.22 -8.64 13.91
CA ASN A 263 11.74 -8.10 15.17
C ASN A 263 12.10 -6.63 14.99
N VAL A 264 11.59 -5.77 15.87
CA VAL A 264 11.86 -4.33 15.84
C VAL A 264 12.95 -4.02 16.87
N ILE A 265 14.01 -3.35 16.45
CA ILE A 265 15.19 -3.10 17.28
C ILE A 265 14.99 -1.82 18.10
N GLY A 266 15.32 -1.89 19.39
CA GLY A 266 15.29 -0.73 20.30
C GLY A 266 13.92 -0.48 20.94
N ILE A 267 12.94 -1.33 20.66
CA ILE A 267 11.62 -1.37 21.30
C ILE A 267 11.29 -2.85 21.53
N ASP A 268 10.65 -3.18 22.64
CA ASP A 268 10.21 -4.56 22.93
C ASP A 268 9.02 -4.91 22.03
N ALA A 269 9.29 -5.17 20.74
CA ALA A 269 8.28 -5.49 19.76
C ALA A 269 8.73 -6.56 18.76
N SER A 270 7.85 -7.55 18.57
CA SER A 270 8.01 -8.62 17.60
C SER A 270 6.63 -9.04 17.08
N PHE A 271 6.55 -9.38 15.80
CA PHE A 271 5.29 -9.67 15.12
C PHE A 271 5.39 -10.96 14.31
N GLN A 272 4.46 -11.87 14.56
CA GLN A 272 4.15 -13.00 13.69
C GLN A 272 3.00 -12.60 12.76
N ILE A 273 3.26 -12.68 11.48
CA ILE A 273 2.36 -12.24 10.41
C ILE A 273 1.99 -13.47 9.61
N GLY A 274 0.71 -13.70 9.41
CA GLY A 274 0.22 -14.85 8.65
C GLY A 274 -0.90 -14.47 7.70
N LEU A 275 -0.90 -15.07 6.52
CA LEU A 275 -1.99 -14.97 5.56
C LEU A 275 -3.04 -16.06 5.84
N PRO A 276 -4.28 -15.72 6.22
CA PRO A 276 -5.34 -16.72 6.39
C PRO A 276 -5.79 -17.32 5.05
N VAL A 277 -5.52 -16.61 3.94
CA VAL A 277 -5.71 -17.08 2.56
C VAL A 277 -4.40 -16.83 1.81
N LEU A 278 -3.79 -17.86 1.24
CA LEU A 278 -2.55 -17.77 0.46
C LEU A 278 -2.84 -17.23 -0.95
N ALA A 279 -3.34 -16.00 -1.01
CA ALA A 279 -3.73 -15.31 -2.24
C ALA A 279 -3.47 -13.80 -2.09
N GLY A 280 -3.21 -13.14 -3.22
CA GLY A 280 -2.77 -11.74 -3.23
C GLY A 280 -2.02 -11.31 -4.48
N GLU A 281 -1.68 -12.24 -5.39
CA GLU A 281 -0.97 -11.92 -6.62
C GLU A 281 -1.86 -11.17 -7.63
N MET A 282 -1.42 -9.96 -8.01
CA MET A 282 -1.92 -9.20 -9.15
C MET A 282 -0.86 -9.22 -10.24
N THR A 283 -1.18 -9.81 -11.39
CA THR A 283 -0.30 -9.88 -12.55
C THR A 283 -1.07 -9.58 -13.84
N ASN A 284 -0.35 -9.29 -14.93
CA ASN A 284 -0.98 -9.19 -16.23
C ASN A 284 -1.22 -10.60 -16.78
N HIS A 285 -2.49 -11.00 -16.94
CA HIS A 285 -2.83 -12.37 -17.37
C HIS A 285 -2.40 -12.70 -18.81
N GLU A 286 -2.22 -11.71 -19.69
CA GLU A 286 -1.80 -11.93 -21.08
C GLU A 286 -0.28 -12.11 -21.19
N SER A 287 0.48 -11.47 -20.31
CA SER A 287 1.94 -11.49 -20.29
C SER A 287 2.46 -11.34 -18.86
N PRO A 288 2.36 -12.39 -18.03
CA PRO A 288 2.77 -12.34 -16.64
C PRO A 288 4.30 -12.23 -16.54
N THR A 289 4.79 -11.20 -15.85
CA THR A 289 6.23 -11.00 -15.60
C THR A 289 6.47 -10.54 -14.18
N ALA A 290 7.68 -10.77 -13.65
CA ALA A 290 8.04 -10.22 -12.34
C ALA A 290 7.87 -8.68 -12.29
N GLY A 291 8.12 -7.97 -13.40
CA GLY A 291 8.03 -6.50 -13.46
C GLY A 291 6.60 -5.95 -13.32
N ASN A 292 5.60 -6.64 -13.89
CA ASN A 292 4.19 -6.23 -13.79
C ASN A 292 3.41 -6.95 -12.68
N THR A 293 4.08 -7.81 -11.91
CA THR A 293 3.46 -8.55 -10.82
C THR A 293 3.74 -7.87 -9.48
N LEU A 294 2.72 -7.81 -8.64
CA LEU A 294 2.82 -7.48 -7.22
C LEU A 294 1.94 -8.42 -6.41
N PHE A 295 2.38 -8.80 -5.21
CA PHE A 295 1.57 -9.56 -4.29
C PHE A 295 1.15 -8.69 -3.12
N GLU A 296 -0.14 -8.68 -2.80
CA GLU A 296 -0.71 -8.02 -1.63
C GLU A 296 -1.74 -8.94 -0.98
N GLY A 297 -1.39 -9.51 0.17
CA GLY A 297 -2.24 -10.45 0.90
C GLY A 297 -2.82 -9.83 2.16
N TYR A 298 -4.12 -10.05 2.40
CA TYR A 298 -4.71 -9.82 3.71
C TYR A 298 -3.97 -10.64 4.75
N SER A 299 -3.57 -10.02 5.85
CA SER A 299 -2.76 -10.63 6.89
C SER A 299 -3.38 -10.44 8.27
N ILE A 300 -3.15 -11.42 9.13
CA ILE A 300 -3.40 -11.34 10.56
C ILE A 300 -2.05 -11.23 11.29
N VAL A 301 -2.04 -10.46 12.37
CA VAL A 301 -0.85 -10.21 13.19
C VAL A 301 -1.09 -10.64 14.62
N LYS A 302 -0.08 -11.26 15.21
CA LYS A 302 0.03 -11.51 16.64
C LYS A 302 1.44 -11.20 17.08
N GLY A 303 1.63 -10.64 18.27
CA GLY A 303 2.97 -10.26 18.68
C GLY A 303 3.05 -9.63 20.05
N VAL A 304 4.18 -8.98 20.28
CA VAL A 304 4.44 -8.12 21.43
C VAL A 304 4.70 -6.72 20.89
N PHE A 305 4.21 -5.69 21.59
CA PHE A 305 4.54 -4.30 21.33
C PHE A 305 4.67 -3.54 22.64
N LYS A 306 5.85 -2.96 22.90
CA LYS A 306 6.20 -2.30 24.17
C LYS A 306 5.93 -3.22 25.39
N GLY A 307 6.20 -4.51 25.25
CA GLY A 307 6.02 -5.52 26.30
C GLY A 307 4.59 -6.04 26.49
N GLU A 308 3.63 -5.55 25.71
CA GLU A 308 2.24 -6.01 25.75
C GLU A 308 1.93 -6.96 24.59
N CYS A 309 1.19 -8.03 24.86
CA CYS A 309 0.67 -8.88 23.78
C CYS A 309 -0.35 -8.11 22.95
N VAL A 310 -0.18 -8.12 21.63
CA VAL A 310 -1.06 -7.45 20.67
C VAL A 310 -1.50 -8.39 19.57
N THR A 311 -2.70 -8.14 19.06
CA THR A 311 -3.25 -8.76 17.85
C THR A 311 -3.69 -7.67 16.88
N GLY A 312 -3.84 -8.03 15.61
CA GLY A 312 -4.20 -7.08 14.58
C GLY A 312 -4.45 -7.74 13.23
N TRP A 313 -4.68 -6.89 12.24
CA TRP A 313 -4.82 -7.28 10.83
C TRP A 313 -4.20 -6.22 9.94
N GLY A 314 -4.03 -6.53 8.66
CA GLY A 314 -3.48 -5.59 7.71
C GLY A 314 -3.10 -6.25 6.39
N VAL A 315 -2.03 -5.78 5.77
CA VAL A 315 -1.53 -6.29 4.49
C VAL A 315 -0.06 -6.69 4.60
N SER A 316 0.29 -7.77 3.90
CA SER A 316 1.67 -8.11 3.56
C SER A 316 1.83 -8.01 2.05
N GLU A 317 2.64 -7.05 1.62
CA GLU A 317 3.03 -6.86 0.23
C GLU A 317 4.39 -7.53 -0.01
N GLN A 318 4.52 -8.21 -1.16
CA GLN A 318 5.76 -8.87 -1.58
C GLN A 318 6.04 -8.55 -3.04
N LYS A 319 7.23 -8.02 -3.33
CA LYS A 319 7.70 -7.78 -4.69
C LYS A 319 9.00 -8.53 -4.95
N SER A 320 9.00 -9.35 -6.00
CA SER A 320 10.22 -9.98 -6.53
C SER A 320 10.99 -9.10 -7.52
N PRO A 321 12.30 -9.34 -7.73
CA PRO A 321 13.14 -10.32 -7.02
C PRO A 321 13.39 -9.87 -5.58
N LEU A 322 13.60 -10.79 -4.63
CA LEU A 322 14.13 -10.50 -3.29
C LEU A 322 15.39 -11.33 -3.06
#